data_AF-A0A4Y2EPZ7-F1
#
_entry.id   AF-A0A4Y2EPZ7-F1
#
_cell.length_a   1.000
_cell.length_b   1.000
_cell.length_c   1.000
_cell.angle_alpha   90.00
_cell.angle_beta   90.00
_cell.angle_gamma   90.00
#
_symmetry.space_group_name_H-M   'P 1'
#
loop_
_entity.id
_entity.type
_entity.pdbx_description
1 polymer ?
#
loop_
_entity_poly.entity_id
_entity_poly.type
_entity_poly.pdbx_seq_one_letter_code
_entity_poly.pdbx_strand_id
1 'polypeptide(L)'
;MGSRLRRLKEKMKGQLLPDGKRISGKNRLTDSQIDKIQNYYGLAILENLNTVHAMRQAIWEIFMHNLSADEYPQHGFCRICEDSWCGFKKAEATRRECKHKNNLPAAVVEAMRPVFRDLFHIDLLKKCVYGKTRNPNESVNNVIWSRVPNQNSCKLRQFPLVCMMLYALLMREIQQSSKFLKT
;
A
#
# COMPACT_ATOMS: atom_id res chain seq x y z
N MET A 1 2.97 3.72 -3.57
CA MET A 1 3.89 2.68 -4.06
C MET A 1 3.58 2.28 -5.51
N GLY A 2 2.45 1.63 -5.79
CA GLY A 2 2.21 1.04 -7.12
C GLY A 2 2.24 2.01 -8.29
N SER A 3 1.72 3.25 -8.17
CA SER A 3 1.81 4.23 -9.26
C SER A 3 3.26 4.65 -9.59
N ARG A 4 4.19 4.61 -8.61
CA ARG A 4 5.61 4.87 -8.87
C ARG A 4 6.26 3.69 -9.60
N LEU A 5 5.95 2.46 -9.19
CA LEU A 5 6.42 1.25 -9.87
C LEU A 5 5.87 1.12 -11.30
N ARG A 6 4.61 1.47 -11.53
CA ARG A 6 4.02 1.50 -12.88
C ARG A 6 4.70 2.55 -13.78
N ARG A 7 4.96 3.74 -13.25
CA ARG A 7 5.73 4.77 -13.97
C ARG A 7 7.17 4.34 -14.27
N LEU A 8 7.84 3.68 -13.33
CA LEU A 8 9.15 3.09 -13.55
C LEU A 8 9.11 2.05 -14.67
N LYS A 9 8.13 1.13 -14.62
CA LYS A 9 7.90 0.09 -15.63
C LYS A 9 7.73 0.70 -17.03
N GLU A 10 6.93 1.76 -17.17
CA GLU A 10 6.74 2.45 -18.46
C GLU A 10 8.00 3.22 -18.88
N LYS A 11 8.69 3.90 -17.96
CA LYS A 11 9.94 4.63 -18.27
C LYS A 11 11.04 3.71 -18.80
N MET A 12 11.13 2.50 -18.26
CA MET A 12 12.13 1.49 -18.65
C MET A 12 11.63 0.57 -19.77
N LYS A 13 10.49 0.86 -20.37
CA LYS A 13 9.94 0.08 -21.48
C LYS A 13 10.89 0.12 -22.67
N GLY A 14 11.27 -1.06 -23.15
CA GLY A 14 12.20 -1.21 -24.27
C GLY A 14 13.68 -1.21 -23.89
N GLN A 15 14.04 -0.80 -22.66
CA GLN A 15 15.41 -0.92 -22.15
C GLN A 15 15.67 -2.35 -21.66
N LEU A 16 16.91 -2.80 -21.84
CA LEU A 16 17.39 -4.06 -21.29
C LEU A 16 18.06 -3.79 -19.94
N LEU A 17 17.75 -4.66 -18.98
CA LEU A 17 18.47 -4.72 -17.71
C LEU A 17 19.81 -5.45 -17.91
N PRO A 18 20.72 -5.42 -16.91
CA PRO A 18 22.02 -6.11 -17.00
C PRO A 18 21.94 -7.61 -17.32
N ASP A 19 20.78 -8.23 -17.12
CA ASP A 19 20.50 -9.63 -17.46
C ASP A 19 20.02 -9.84 -18.91
N GLY A 20 20.11 -8.80 -19.75
CA GLY A 20 19.75 -8.83 -21.17
C GLY A 20 18.24 -8.91 -21.42
N LYS A 21 17.40 -8.76 -20.39
CA LYS A 21 15.94 -8.90 -20.48
C LYS A 21 15.24 -7.61 -20.05
N ARG A 22 13.99 -7.44 -20.49
CA ARG A 22 13.16 -6.28 -20.14
C ARG A 22 12.71 -6.31 -18.67
N ILE A 23 12.33 -5.16 -18.11
CA ILE A 23 11.81 -5.06 -16.73
C ILE A 23 10.49 -5.82 -16.54
N SER A 24 9.65 -5.85 -17.57
CA SER A 24 8.36 -6.54 -17.59
C SER A 24 8.45 -7.90 -18.28
N GLY A 25 7.58 -8.84 -17.90
CA GLY A 25 7.48 -10.16 -18.52
C GLY A 25 7.09 -11.25 -17.53
N LYS A 26 7.05 -12.51 -18.01
CA LYS A 26 6.82 -13.68 -17.14
C LYS A 26 7.91 -13.74 -16.07
N ASN A 27 7.51 -13.96 -14.82
CA ASN A 27 8.39 -13.99 -13.64
C ASN A 27 9.21 -12.69 -13.42
N ARG A 28 8.65 -11.53 -13.84
CA ARG A 28 9.25 -10.21 -13.61
C ARG A 28 8.22 -9.24 -13.02
N LEU A 29 8.48 -7.93 -13.14
CA LEU A 29 7.60 -6.88 -12.62
C LEU A 29 6.32 -6.77 -13.46
N THR A 30 5.34 -7.63 -13.15
CA THR A 30 3.97 -7.59 -13.69
C THR A 30 3.10 -6.65 -12.84
N ASP A 31 1.93 -6.24 -13.37
CA ASP A 31 0.99 -5.42 -12.60
C ASP A 31 0.49 -6.14 -11.34
N SER A 32 0.27 -7.45 -11.43
CA SER A 32 -0.08 -8.28 -10.26
C SER A 32 1.01 -8.31 -9.19
N GLN A 33 2.30 -8.31 -9.58
CA GLN A 33 3.40 -8.19 -8.62
C GLN A 33 3.47 -6.79 -8.02
N ILE A 34 3.23 -5.75 -8.82
CA ILE A 34 3.15 -4.37 -8.33
C ILE A 34 2.03 -4.23 -7.29
N ASP A 35 0.86 -4.83 -7.52
CA ASP A 35 -0.26 -4.79 -6.58
C ASP A 35 0.06 -5.52 -5.27
N LYS A 36 0.71 -6.69 -5.34
CA LYS A 36 1.19 -7.39 -4.14
C LYS A 36 2.17 -6.53 -3.33
N ILE A 37 3.16 -5.93 -3.98
CA ILE A 37 4.14 -5.06 -3.31
C ILE A 37 3.45 -3.83 -2.71
N GLN A 38 2.47 -3.25 -3.40
CA GLN A 38 1.68 -2.14 -2.88
C GLN A 38 0.90 -2.53 -1.62
N ASN A 39 0.26 -3.71 -1.62
CA ASN A 39 -0.49 -4.21 -0.47
C ASN A 39 0.42 -4.45 0.73
N TYR A 40 1.57 -5.11 0.52
CA TYR A 40 2.56 -5.31 1.57
C TYR A 40 3.08 -3.98 2.13
N TYR A 41 3.35 -3.01 1.27
CA TYR A 41 3.77 -1.68 1.71
C TYR A 41 2.71 -0.99 2.58
N GLY A 42 1.44 -1.11 2.22
CA GLY A 42 0.32 -0.61 3.03
C GLY A 42 0.27 -1.26 4.41
N LEU A 43 0.33 -2.60 4.45
CA LEU A 43 0.34 -3.38 5.70
C LEU A 43 1.53 -3.01 6.59
N ALA A 44 2.74 -2.90 6.03
CA ALA A 44 3.94 -2.53 6.77
C ALA A 44 3.80 -1.16 7.47
N ILE A 45 3.10 -0.20 6.86
CA ILE A 45 2.82 1.09 7.51
C ILE A 45 1.74 0.92 8.60
N LEU A 46 0.65 0.22 8.28
CA LEU A 46 -0.49 0.04 9.18
C LEU A 46 -0.12 -0.72 10.46
N GLU A 47 0.74 -1.73 10.37
CA GLU A 47 1.19 -2.52 11.53
C GLU A 47 2.22 -1.78 12.39
N ASN A 48 2.84 -0.72 11.88
CA ASN A 48 3.96 -0.02 12.53
C ASN A 48 3.70 1.48 12.77
N LEU A 49 2.43 1.89 12.93
CA LEU A 49 2.00 3.28 13.12
C LEU A 49 2.67 4.02 14.30
N ASN A 50 3.25 3.28 15.24
CA ASN A 50 3.80 3.81 16.47
C ASN A 50 5.23 4.36 16.30
N THR A 51 6.02 3.84 15.35
CA THR A 51 7.42 4.27 15.19
C THR A 51 7.87 4.30 13.73
N VAL A 52 8.57 5.37 13.34
CA VAL A 52 9.18 5.49 11.99
C VAL A 52 10.24 4.41 11.78
N HIS A 53 10.97 4.04 12.83
CA HIS A 53 12.00 3.00 12.75
C HIS A 53 11.41 1.64 12.36
N ALA A 54 10.32 1.22 13.01
CA ALA A 54 9.68 -0.05 12.69
C ALA A 54 9.05 -0.04 11.29
N MET A 55 8.44 1.08 10.85
CA MET A 55 7.96 1.22 9.47
C MET A 55 9.11 1.03 8.46
N ARG A 56 10.25 1.69 8.70
CA ARG A 56 11.44 1.54 7.83
C ARG A 56 11.86 0.08 7.76
N GLN A 57 12.04 -0.57 8.90
CA GLN A 57 12.45 -1.96 8.93
C GLN A 57 11.48 -2.87 8.16
N ALA A 58 10.18 -2.73 8.38
CA ALA A 58 9.16 -3.50 7.67
C ALA A 58 9.12 -3.21 6.15
N ILE A 59 9.35 -1.97 5.72
CA ILE A 59 9.46 -1.63 4.29
C ILE A 59 10.72 -2.25 3.68
N TRP A 60 11.83 -2.28 4.42
CA TRP A 60 13.07 -2.89 3.98
C TRP A 60 12.95 -4.42 3.86
N GLU A 61 12.22 -5.06 4.76
CA GLU A 61 11.85 -6.48 4.67
C GLU A 61 11.14 -6.80 3.36
N ILE A 62 10.21 -5.96 2.91
CA ILE A 62 9.53 -6.16 1.62
C ILE A 62 10.54 -6.13 0.47
N PHE A 63 11.48 -5.19 0.47
CA PHE A 63 12.52 -5.13 -0.56
C PHE A 63 13.37 -6.41 -0.55
N MET A 64 13.80 -6.84 0.63
CA MET A 64 14.60 -8.04 0.83
C MET A 64 13.86 -9.33 0.43
N HIS A 65 12.55 -9.43 0.68
CA HIS A 65 11.74 -10.56 0.23
C HIS A 65 11.67 -10.68 -1.28
N ASN A 66 11.65 -9.56 -2.00
CA ASN A 66 11.66 -9.60 -3.47
C ASN A 66 13.02 -10.06 -4.02
N LEU A 67 14.10 -9.85 -3.25
CA LEU A 67 15.47 -10.27 -3.58
C LEU A 67 15.82 -11.69 -3.10
N SER A 68 15.09 -12.19 -2.08
CA SER A 68 15.34 -13.47 -1.44
C SER A 68 15.34 -14.61 -2.48
N ALA A 69 16.23 -15.58 -2.31
CA ALA A 69 16.27 -16.81 -3.10
C ALA A 69 16.28 -18.03 -2.17
N ASP A 70 15.99 -19.22 -2.70
CA ASP A 70 16.14 -20.47 -1.91
C ASP A 70 17.60 -20.62 -1.43
N GLU A 71 18.57 -20.22 -2.26
CA GLU A 71 20.01 -20.25 -1.97
C GLU A 71 20.44 -19.19 -0.95
N TYR A 72 19.70 -18.07 -0.86
CA TYR A 72 19.99 -16.97 0.05
C TYR A 72 18.69 -16.38 0.63
N PRO A 73 18.14 -17.02 1.69
CA PRO A 73 16.88 -16.62 2.28
C PRO A 73 17.02 -15.31 3.07
N GLN A 74 16.38 -14.25 2.59
CA GLN A 74 16.46 -12.90 3.15
C GLN A 74 15.27 -12.59 4.06
N HIS A 75 15.03 -13.46 5.03
CA HIS A 75 13.88 -13.38 5.96
C HIS A 75 14.28 -12.99 7.39
N GLY A 76 15.52 -12.55 7.63
CA GLY A 76 16.07 -12.33 8.97
C GLY A 76 15.35 -11.28 9.81
N PHE A 77 14.64 -10.35 9.16
CA PHE A 77 13.90 -9.29 9.84
C PHE A 77 12.41 -9.62 10.06
N CYS A 78 11.88 -10.64 9.38
CA CYS A 78 10.49 -11.03 9.55
C CYS A 78 10.26 -11.82 10.83
N ARG A 79 9.19 -11.46 11.55
CA ARG A 79 8.76 -12.16 12.75
C ARG A 79 8.29 -13.58 12.42
N ILE A 80 8.70 -14.53 13.25
CA ILE A 80 8.18 -15.90 13.23
C ILE A 80 6.79 -15.85 13.86
N CYS A 81 5.77 -16.13 13.05
CA CYS A 81 4.38 -16.14 13.49
C CYS A 81 3.56 -16.96 12.49
N GLU A 82 2.55 -17.71 12.97
CA GLU A 82 1.62 -18.44 12.10
C GLU A 82 0.78 -17.52 11.21
N ASP A 83 0.55 -16.29 11.66
CA ASP A 83 -0.11 -15.22 10.91
C ASP A 83 0.89 -14.29 10.20
N SER A 84 2.18 -14.67 10.16
CA SER A 84 3.17 -13.90 9.41
C SER A 84 2.79 -13.85 7.94
N TRP A 85 2.79 -12.65 7.38
CA TRP A 85 2.66 -12.43 5.94
C TRP A 85 3.81 -13.07 5.16
N CYS A 86 4.95 -13.32 5.83
CA CYS A 86 6.08 -14.02 5.27
C CYS A 86 5.78 -15.53 5.22
N GLY A 87 5.49 -16.05 4.02
CA GLY A 87 5.22 -17.47 3.82
C GLY A 87 6.34 -18.40 4.32
N PHE A 88 7.60 -17.95 4.26
CA PHE A 88 8.74 -18.69 4.80
C PHE A 88 8.69 -18.78 6.34
N LYS A 89 8.51 -17.65 7.02
CA LYS A 89 8.42 -17.60 8.50
C LYS A 89 7.17 -18.27 9.04
N LYS A 90 6.06 -18.20 8.29
CA LYS A 90 4.84 -18.96 8.58
C LYS A 90 5.09 -20.46 8.49
N ALA A 91 5.77 -20.92 7.44
CA ALA A 91 6.12 -22.32 7.29
C ALA A 91 7.11 -22.78 8.37
N GLU A 92 8.07 -21.94 8.74
CA GLU A 92 8.98 -22.19 9.88
C GLU A 92 8.20 -22.35 11.20
N ALA A 93 7.24 -21.48 11.47
CA ALA A 93 6.37 -21.57 12.65
C ALA A 93 5.52 -22.86 12.67
N THR A 94 4.94 -23.22 11.52
CA THR A 94 4.07 -24.42 11.37
C THR A 94 4.85 -25.70 11.05
N ARG A 95 6.20 -25.67 11.05
CA ARG A 95 7.10 -26.78 10.68
C ARG A 95 6.77 -27.43 9.32
N ARG A 96 6.45 -26.61 8.32
CA ARG A 96 6.21 -27.02 6.93
C ARG A 96 7.38 -26.65 6.04
N GLU A 97 7.60 -27.43 4.99
CA GLU A 97 8.57 -27.06 3.95
C GLU A 97 8.03 -25.89 3.11
N CYS A 98 8.84 -24.84 2.95
CA CYS A 98 8.54 -23.72 2.07
C CYS A 98 9.57 -23.68 0.94
N LYS A 99 9.09 -23.58 -0.30
CA LYS A 99 9.92 -23.23 -1.46
C LYS A 99 9.65 -21.77 -1.82
N HIS A 100 10.68 -21.01 -2.15
CA HIS A 100 10.53 -19.62 -2.59
C HIS A 100 9.85 -19.56 -3.96
N LYS A 101 8.55 -19.29 -3.98
CA LYS A 101 7.75 -19.33 -5.21
C LYS A 101 7.65 -18.00 -5.97
N ASN A 102 8.21 -16.88 -5.50
CA ASN A 102 7.85 -15.55 -6.02
C ASN A 102 8.99 -14.52 -6.09
N ASN A 103 10.22 -14.97 -6.35
CA ASN A 103 11.37 -14.07 -6.32
C ASN A 103 11.50 -13.32 -7.65
N LEU A 104 11.80 -12.03 -7.57
CA LEU A 104 12.12 -11.24 -8.77
C LEU A 104 13.62 -11.40 -9.06
N PRO A 105 14.03 -11.42 -10.34
CA PRO A 105 15.45 -11.41 -10.68
C PRO A 105 16.14 -10.19 -10.03
N ALA A 106 17.37 -10.38 -9.54
CA ALA A 106 18.12 -9.31 -8.86
C ALA A 106 18.16 -8.01 -9.69
N ALA A 107 18.34 -8.11 -11.00
CA ALA A 107 18.32 -6.96 -11.91
C ALA A 107 17.01 -6.15 -11.87
N VAL A 108 15.87 -6.81 -11.69
CA VAL A 108 14.54 -6.15 -11.57
C VAL A 108 14.42 -5.47 -10.21
N VAL A 109 14.83 -6.15 -9.13
CA VAL A 109 14.79 -5.59 -7.77
C VAL A 109 15.69 -4.37 -7.64
N GLU A 110 16.88 -4.44 -8.22
CA GLU A 110 17.84 -3.34 -8.30
C GLU A 110 17.28 -2.14 -9.07
N ALA A 111 16.56 -2.37 -10.17
CA ALA A 111 15.86 -1.31 -10.88
C ALA A 111 14.76 -0.64 -10.04
N MET A 112 14.14 -1.36 -9.10
CA MET A 112 13.11 -0.85 -8.20
C MET A 112 13.67 -0.10 -6.99
N ARG A 113 14.94 -0.31 -6.63
CA ARG A 113 15.65 0.33 -5.51
C ARG A 113 15.40 1.83 -5.38
N PRO A 114 15.46 2.68 -6.44
CA PRO A 114 15.17 4.11 -6.31
C PRO A 114 13.74 4.39 -5.81
N VAL A 115 12.75 3.62 -6.25
CA VAL A 115 11.36 3.79 -5.80
C VAL A 115 11.22 3.48 -4.31
N PHE A 116 11.89 2.42 -3.83
CA PHE A 116 11.92 2.10 -2.40
C PHE A 116 12.67 3.17 -1.61
N ARG A 117 13.81 3.67 -2.08
CA ARG A 117 14.56 4.75 -1.44
C ARG A 117 13.70 6.00 -1.24
N ASP A 118 12.95 6.41 -2.26
CA ASP A 118 12.08 7.59 -2.17
C ASP A 118 10.89 7.39 -1.21
N LEU A 119 10.41 6.16 -1.06
CA LEU A 119 9.30 5.83 -0.16
C LEU A 119 9.76 5.54 1.28
N PHE A 120 11.06 5.32 1.45
CA PHE A 120 11.73 5.13 2.74
C PHE A 120 12.17 6.47 3.38
N HIS A 121 11.87 7.60 2.74
CA HIS A 121 12.25 8.91 3.25
C HIS A 121 11.61 9.18 4.61
N ILE A 122 12.42 9.54 5.61
CA ILE A 122 11.99 9.72 7.00
C ILE A 122 10.84 10.73 7.08
N ASP A 123 10.93 11.84 6.36
CA ASP A 123 9.90 12.88 6.39
C ASP A 123 8.58 12.46 5.75
N LEU A 124 8.60 11.45 4.87
CA LEU A 124 7.38 10.83 4.36
C LEU A 124 6.76 9.95 5.44
N LEU A 125 7.57 9.11 6.10
CA LEU A 125 7.10 8.15 7.10
C LEU A 125 6.65 8.83 8.39
N LYS A 126 7.26 9.94 8.80
CA LYS A 126 6.81 10.77 9.93
C LYS A 126 5.35 11.21 9.79
N LYS A 127 4.87 11.43 8.55
CA LYS A 127 3.47 11.79 8.28
C LYS A 127 2.51 10.61 8.43
N CYS A 128 3.00 9.38 8.42
CA CYS A 128 2.21 8.17 8.61
C CYS A 128 2.08 7.80 10.10
N VAL A 129 2.95 8.33 10.97
CA VAL A 129 2.89 8.11 12.42
C VAL A 129 1.59 8.72 12.96
N TYR A 130 0.94 8.01 13.88
CA TYR A 130 -0.37 8.35 14.47
C TYR A 130 -1.57 8.23 13.52
N GLY A 131 -1.40 7.67 12.32
CA GLY A 131 -2.53 7.31 11.46
C GLY A 131 -3.44 8.47 11.05
N LYS A 132 -2.97 9.73 11.16
CA LYS A 132 -3.73 10.91 10.74
C LYS A 132 -3.87 10.88 9.22
N THR A 133 -4.97 10.28 8.74
CA THR A 133 -5.36 10.36 7.34
C THR A 133 -5.49 11.83 6.99
N ARG A 134 -4.82 12.25 5.91
CA ARG A 134 -4.77 13.64 5.46
C ARG A 134 -6.15 14.19 5.06
N ASN A 135 -7.20 13.38 5.07
CA ASN A 135 -8.52 13.80 4.66
C ASN A 135 -9.64 13.12 5.48
N PRO A 136 -10.09 13.74 6.59
CA PRO A 136 -11.32 13.33 7.27
C PRO A 136 -12.52 13.28 6.33
N ASN A 137 -12.57 14.14 5.30
CA ASN A 137 -13.69 14.20 4.38
C ASN A 137 -13.80 12.93 3.51
N GLU A 138 -12.70 12.24 3.19
CA GLU A 138 -12.74 10.98 2.42
C GLU A 138 -13.30 9.81 3.23
N SER A 139 -12.90 9.67 4.49
CA SER A 139 -13.46 8.63 5.39
C SER A 139 -14.93 8.90 5.71
N VAL A 140 -15.30 10.18 5.89
CA VAL A 140 -16.70 10.56 6.16
C VAL A 140 -17.56 10.39 4.91
N ASN A 141 -17.06 10.75 3.71
CA ASN A 141 -17.79 10.50 2.47
C ASN A 141 -18.04 9.00 2.29
N ASN A 142 -17.03 8.15 2.48
CA ASN A 142 -17.19 6.71 2.29
C ASN A 142 -18.23 6.10 3.25
N VAL A 143 -18.26 6.56 4.51
CA VAL A 143 -19.28 6.16 5.49
C VAL A 143 -20.67 6.68 5.12
N ILE A 144 -20.79 7.92 4.63
CA ILE A 144 -22.06 8.47 4.14
C ILE A 144 -22.56 7.66 2.93
N TRP A 145 -21.72 7.46 1.91
CA TRP A 145 -22.06 6.68 0.72
C TRP A 145 -22.42 5.22 1.03
N SER A 146 -21.80 4.61 2.05
CA SER A 146 -22.17 3.26 2.50
C SER A 146 -23.52 3.17 3.22
N ARG A 147 -24.03 4.29 3.75
CA ARG A 147 -25.32 4.37 4.45
C ARG A 147 -26.45 4.83 3.53
N VAL A 148 -26.13 5.36 2.36
CA VAL A 148 -27.10 5.67 1.31
C VAL A 148 -27.33 4.39 0.49
N PRO A 149 -28.56 3.83 0.44
CA PRO A 149 -28.82 2.65 -0.35
C PRO A 149 -28.62 2.95 -1.85
N ASN A 150 -27.71 2.21 -2.48
CA ASN A 150 -27.48 2.28 -3.93
C ASN A 150 -28.72 1.78 -4.67
N GLN A 151 -29.58 2.70 -5.12
CA GLN A 151 -30.66 2.36 -6.02
C GLN A 151 -30.10 2.23 -7.44
N ASN A 152 -29.83 0.99 -7.85
CA ASN A 152 -29.65 0.68 -9.26
C ASN A 152 -31.00 0.76 -9.99
N SER A 153 -30.93 1.32 -11.20
CA SER A 153 -31.90 1.32 -12.31
C SER A 153 -32.91 2.49 -12.40
N CYS A 154 -32.75 3.22 -13.52
CA CYS A 154 -33.77 3.91 -14.31
C CYS A 154 -34.96 4.55 -13.57
N LYS A 155 -34.80 5.84 -13.20
CA LYS A 155 -35.68 6.97 -13.59
C LYS A 155 -35.22 8.23 -12.84
N LEU A 156 -34.90 9.28 -13.58
CA LEU A 156 -34.81 10.64 -13.05
C LEU A 156 -36.14 11.00 -12.37
N ARG A 157 -36.16 11.09 -11.05
CA ARG A 157 -37.17 11.88 -10.31
C ARG A 157 -36.49 12.66 -9.21
N GLN A 158 -36.77 13.96 -9.23
CA GLN A 158 -36.44 15.00 -8.27
C GLN A 158 -35.99 14.45 -6.89
N PHE A 159 -34.73 14.71 -6.52
CA PHE A 159 -34.34 14.65 -5.12
C PHE A 159 -35.21 15.66 -4.36
N PRO A 160 -35.91 15.29 -3.27
CA PRO A 160 -36.71 16.23 -2.51
C PRO A 160 -35.79 17.29 -1.90
N LEU A 161 -36.14 18.57 -2.07
CA LEU A 161 -35.44 19.75 -1.53
C LEU A 161 -35.04 19.58 -0.05
N VAL A 162 -35.79 18.78 0.70
CA VAL A 162 -35.55 18.39 2.09
C VAL A 162 -34.18 17.73 2.29
N CYS A 163 -33.72 16.90 1.34
CA CYS A 163 -32.44 16.20 1.44
C CYS A 163 -31.23 17.11 1.17
N MET A 164 -31.37 18.05 0.22
CA MET A 164 -30.33 19.08 0.00
C MET A 164 -30.28 20.09 1.16
N MET A 165 -31.41 20.41 1.78
CA MET A 165 -31.44 21.27 2.98
C MET A 165 -30.80 20.60 4.20
N LEU A 166 -31.05 19.31 4.42
CA LEU A 166 -30.36 18.53 5.46
C LEU A 166 -28.86 18.42 5.21
N TYR A 167 -28.43 18.21 3.96
CA TYR A 167 -27.00 18.19 3.61
C TYR A 167 -26.35 19.56 3.81
N ALA A 168 -27.02 20.65 3.41
CA ALA A 168 -26.50 22.01 3.60
C ALA A 168 -26.44 22.43 5.09
N LEU A 169 -27.38 21.99 5.91
CA LEU A 169 -27.38 22.23 7.37
C LEU A 169 -26.27 21.42 8.06
N LEU A 170 -26.11 20.15 7.71
CA LEU A 170 -25.04 19.29 8.26
C LEU A 170 -23.66 19.85 7.90
N MET A 171 -23.48 20.33 6.66
CA MET A 171 -22.21 20.96 6.24
C MET A 171 -21.97 22.32 6.92
N ARG A 172 -23.03 23.10 7.24
CA ARG A 172 -22.90 24.33 8.05
C ARG A 172 -22.49 24.06 9.49
N GLU A 173 -23.05 23.03 10.13
CA GLU A 173 -22.68 22.63 11.49
C GLU A 173 -21.23 22.09 11.58
N ILE A 174 -20.78 21.34 10.57
CA ILE A 174 -19.39 20.88 10.48
C ILE A 174 -18.44 22.07 10.30
N GLN A 175 -18.82 23.09 9.51
CA GLN A 175 -17.97 24.26 9.29
C GLN A 175 -17.91 25.19 10.51
N GLN A 176 -19.00 25.29 11.29
CA GLN A 176 -19.00 25.98 12.59
C GLN A 176 -18.18 25.23 13.65
N SER A 177 -18.25 23.89 13.69
CA SER A 177 -17.45 23.07 14.61
C SER A 177 -15.94 23.13 14.31
N SER A 178 -15.56 23.35 13.04
CA SER A 178 -14.16 23.54 12.65
C SER A 178 -13.55 24.88 13.11
N LYS A 179 -14.39 25.88 13.41
CA LYS A 179 -13.95 27.18 13.96
C LYS A 179 -13.72 27.12 15.48
N PHE A 180 -14.38 26.21 16.19
CA PHE A 180 -14.23 26.00 17.63
C PHE A 180 -12.95 25.24 18.03
N LEU A 181 -12.33 24.52 17.09
CA LEU A 181 -11.07 23.79 17.30
C LEU A 181 -9.80 24.60 16.98
N LYS A 182 -9.93 25.93 16.77
CA LYS A 182 -8.82 26.86 16.46
C LYS A 182 -8.64 27.99 17.49
N THR A 183 -9.23 27.85 18.67
CA THR A 183 -8.90 28.64 19.87
C THR A 183 -8.32 27.71 20.92
#